data_AF-A0A351FNM4-F1
#
_entry.id   AF-A0A351FNM4-F1
#
_cell.length_a   1.000
_cell.length_b   1.000
_cell.length_c   1.000
_cell.angle_alpha   90.00
_cell.angle_beta   90.00
_cell.angle_gamma   90.00
#
_symmetry.space_group_name_H-M   'P 1'
#
loop_
_entity.id
_entity.type
_entity.pdbx_description
1 polymer ?
#
loop_
_entity_poly.entity_id
_entity_poly.type
_entity_poly.pdbx_seq_one_letter_code
_entity_poly.pdbx_strand_id
1 'polypeptide(L)'
;MLWEPAANGEAQMADKIQCPKCQASLDVMGGEEPRPVRCNACGEVVSAAAIGALFRDTDRNEGGAWRMKTPEGRVYGPIPRAELDAWVADGRVTSGCQLSQGSGDWISATQRYPQLAEVVQASPDSGAADAGSILGVRPHRGLLIIVLAVTGWVTCCPAFSIAAWVLGTRDLHAMRAGQLDKSGLGNTYAGQVLGMVHGVITITLIVLVIFGLVVQLVMAL
;
A
#
# COMPACT_ATOMS: atom_id res chain seq x y z
N MET A 1 59.50 26.99 21.27
CA MET A 1 58.33 26.62 22.10
C MET A 1 57.20 27.54 21.69
N LEU A 2 55.94 27.07 21.74
CA LEU A 2 54.76 27.56 21.00
C LEU A 2 54.66 26.86 19.63
N TRP A 3 54.20 25.61 19.52
CA TRP A 3 52.83 25.06 19.69
C TRP A 3 51.79 25.76 18.78
N GLU A 4 51.39 25.07 17.71
CA GLU A 4 50.02 25.10 17.16
C GLU A 4 49.81 23.78 16.39
N PRO A 5 49.07 22.82 16.97
CA PRO A 5 48.78 21.54 16.35
C PRO A 5 47.63 21.63 15.35
N ALA A 6 47.86 20.94 14.23
CA ALA A 6 46.95 20.28 13.31
C ALA A 6 45.43 20.52 13.44
N ALA A 7 44.87 21.07 12.35
CA ALA A 7 43.69 20.56 11.64
C ALA A 7 42.68 19.77 12.49
N ASN A 8 41.72 20.50 13.05
CA ASN A 8 40.55 19.93 13.68
C ASN A 8 39.54 19.51 12.61
N GLY A 9 39.18 18.22 12.59
CA GLY A 9 37.76 17.88 12.68
C GLY A 9 37.05 17.36 11.43
N GLU A 10 37.69 16.52 10.61
CA GLU A 10 36.91 15.51 9.88
C GLU A 10 36.81 14.29 10.79
N ALA A 11 35.71 14.21 11.54
CA ALA A 11 35.30 13.00 12.23
C ALA A 11 35.08 11.92 11.17
N GLN A 12 36.11 11.09 10.91
CA GLN A 12 35.99 9.90 10.10
C GLN A 12 34.91 9.03 10.72
N MET A 13 33.78 8.93 10.00
CA MET A 13 32.61 8.18 10.41
C MET A 13 33.04 6.75 10.70
N ALA A 14 32.88 6.32 11.95
CA ALA A 14 33.10 4.94 12.33
C ALA A 14 32.05 4.09 11.62
N ASP A 15 32.50 3.19 10.77
CA ASP A 15 31.62 2.26 10.08
C ASP A 15 31.22 1.13 11.04
N LYS A 16 29.91 0.96 11.19
CA LYS A 16 29.32 -0.09 12.04
C LYS A 16 29.10 -1.35 11.22
N ILE A 17 29.80 -2.42 11.57
CA ILE A 17 29.57 -3.76 10.99
C ILE A 17 28.99 -4.71 12.03
N GLN A 18 28.29 -5.76 11.58
CA GLN A 18 27.72 -6.80 12.45
C GLN A 18 28.68 -7.99 12.57
N CYS A 19 28.90 -8.48 13.79
CA CYS A 19 29.69 -9.68 14.01
C CYS A 19 28.99 -10.91 13.40
N PRO A 20 29.65 -11.72 12.54
CA PRO A 20 29.03 -12.88 11.90
C PRO A 20 28.66 -14.02 12.86
N LYS A 21 29.23 -14.04 14.07
CA LYS A 21 28.98 -15.09 15.08
C LYS A 21 27.86 -14.74 16.05
N CYS A 22 27.80 -13.48 16.50
CA CYS A 22 26.89 -13.07 17.59
C CYS A 22 26.02 -11.86 17.25
N GLN A 23 26.16 -11.28 16.05
CA GLN A 23 25.40 -10.11 15.59
C GLN A 23 25.51 -8.87 16.50
N ALA A 24 26.57 -8.78 17.30
CA ALA A 24 26.90 -7.54 18.01
C ALA A 24 27.46 -6.50 17.04
N SER A 25 27.07 -5.23 17.23
CA SER A 25 27.59 -4.09 16.46
C SER A 25 29.05 -3.82 16.85
N LEU A 26 29.93 -3.78 15.85
CA LEU A 26 31.35 -3.51 15.98
C LEU A 26 31.65 -2.18 15.29
N ASP A 27 32.26 -1.25 16.03
CA ASP A 27 32.77 0.00 15.48
C ASP A 27 34.15 -0.25 14.87
N VAL A 28 34.26 -0.14 13.55
CA VAL A 28 35.54 -0.21 12.83
C VAL A 28 35.99 1.21 12.55
N MET A 29 37.19 1.55 13.04
CA MET A 29 37.81 2.83 12.73
C MET A 29 38.13 2.85 11.23
N GLY A 30 37.46 3.74 10.49
CA GLY A 30 37.62 3.91 9.05
C GLY A 30 39.06 4.29 8.70
N GLY A 31 39.83 3.31 8.25
CA GLY A 31 41.14 3.51 7.67
C GLY A 31 41.21 2.77 6.34
N GLU A 32 42.02 3.27 5.42
CA GLU A 32 42.18 2.76 4.05
C GLU A 32 42.58 1.27 3.97
N GLU A 33 43.02 0.68 5.09
CA GLU A 33 43.35 -0.73 5.20
C GLU A 33 42.57 -1.40 6.36
N PRO A 34 41.73 -2.41 6.06
CA PRO A 34 40.91 -3.06 7.08
C PRO A 34 41.81 -3.82 8.06
N ARG A 35 41.82 -3.42 9.33
CA ARG A 35 42.57 -4.12 10.39
C ARG A 35 41.69 -5.17 11.07
N PRO A 36 42.23 -6.32 11.50
CA PRO A 36 41.45 -7.32 12.21
C PRO A 36 40.96 -6.76 13.55
N VAL A 37 39.67 -6.94 13.85
CA VAL A 37 39.03 -6.45 15.07
C VAL A 37 38.49 -7.62 15.88
N ARG A 38 38.69 -7.58 17.21
CA ARG A 38 38.14 -8.58 18.13
C ARG A 38 36.78 -8.12 18.65
N CYS A 39 35.78 -8.99 18.52
CA CYS A 39 34.45 -8.73 19.05
C CYS A 39 34.46 -8.68 20.58
N ASN A 40 33.90 -7.63 21.17
CA ASN A 40 33.78 -7.46 22.62
C ASN A 40 32.74 -8.42 23.25
N ALA A 41 31.73 -8.86 22.48
CA ALA A 41 30.64 -9.68 22.99
C ALA A 41 30.97 -11.18 22.99
N CYS A 42 31.61 -11.70 21.94
CA CYS A 42 31.88 -13.14 21.81
C CYS A 42 33.37 -13.50 21.70
N GLY A 43 34.26 -12.51 21.64
CA GLY A 43 35.71 -12.72 21.53
C GLY A 43 36.21 -13.17 20.16
N GLU A 44 35.33 -13.28 19.16
CA GLU A 44 35.68 -13.69 17.79
C GLU A 44 36.57 -12.65 17.11
N VAL A 45 37.59 -13.08 16.38
CA VAL A 45 38.49 -12.18 15.62
C VAL A 45 37.99 -12.11 14.19
N VAL A 46 37.42 -10.97 13.80
CA VAL A 46 36.98 -10.72 12.42
C VAL A 46 38.19 -10.25 11.62
N SER A 47 38.55 -11.00 10.57
CA SER A 47 39.74 -10.72 9.77
C SER A 47 39.54 -9.50 8.86
N ALA A 48 40.64 -8.85 8.48
CA ALA A 48 40.68 -7.78 7.49
C ALA A 48 39.90 -8.12 6.19
N ALA A 49 40.07 -9.34 5.70
CA ALA A 49 39.38 -9.83 4.50
C ALA A 49 37.88 -10.00 4.71
N ALA A 50 37.45 -10.46 5.90
CA ALA A 50 36.04 -10.58 6.24
C ALA A 50 35.39 -9.19 6.38
N ILE A 51 36.09 -8.23 6.99
CA ILE A 51 35.65 -6.83 7.08
C ILE A 51 35.50 -6.23 5.66
N GLY A 52 36.50 -6.38 4.80
CA GLY A 52 36.43 -5.91 3.41
C GLY A 52 35.36 -6.63 2.56
N ALA A 53 34.98 -7.87 2.91
CA ALA A 53 33.85 -8.55 2.29
C ALA A 53 32.51 -7.98 2.76
N LEU A 54 32.38 -7.65 4.05
CA LEU A 54 31.19 -7.03 4.63
C LEU A 54 30.97 -5.59 4.10
N PHE A 55 32.04 -4.83 3.90
CA PHE A 55 31.98 -3.53 3.23
C PHE A 55 31.53 -3.64 1.77
N ARG A 56 32.12 -4.56 1.00
CA ARG A 56 31.68 -4.82 -0.39
C ARG A 56 30.25 -5.33 -0.49
N ASP A 57 29.76 -6.05 0.51
CA ASP A 57 28.37 -6.48 0.57
C ASP A 57 27.42 -5.29 0.81
N THR A 58 27.86 -4.35 1.66
CA THR A 58 27.15 -3.08 1.91
C THR A 58 27.06 -2.25 0.62
N ASP A 59 28.18 -2.02 -0.08
CA ASP A 59 28.22 -1.29 -1.37
C ASP A 59 27.38 -1.98 -2.46
N ARG A 60 27.39 -3.32 -2.53
CA ARG A 60 26.54 -4.08 -3.47
C ARG A 60 25.06 -3.93 -3.15
N ASN A 61 24.70 -3.78 -1.87
CA ASN A 61 23.33 -3.57 -1.43
C ASN A 61 22.84 -2.14 -1.74
N GLU A 62 23.76 -1.17 -1.75
CA GLU A 62 23.50 0.21 -2.21
C GLU A 62 23.39 0.34 -3.74
N GLY A 63 24.10 -0.50 -4.50
CA GLY A 63 24.10 -0.48 -5.97
C GLY A 63 22.84 -1.02 -6.67
N GLY A 64 21.87 -1.56 -5.93
CA GLY A 64 20.59 -2.01 -6.46
C GLY A 64 19.54 -0.91 -6.39
N ALA A 65 19.61 0.10 -7.25
CA ALA A 65 18.59 1.16 -7.34
C ALA A 65 17.26 0.59 -7.89
N TRP A 66 16.49 -0.06 -7.03
CA TRP A 66 15.16 -0.53 -7.38
C TRP A 66 14.20 0.65 -7.43
N ARG A 67 13.27 0.59 -8.37
CA ARG A 67 12.15 1.51 -8.44
C ARG A 67 10.89 0.70 -8.25
N MET A 68 9.99 1.21 -7.41
CA MET A 68 8.68 0.62 -7.19
C MET A 68 7.61 1.52 -7.80
N LYS A 69 6.70 0.95 -8.57
CA LYS A 69 5.52 1.61 -9.08
C LYS A 69 4.29 1.02 -8.42
N THR A 70 3.46 1.87 -7.82
CA THR A 70 2.19 1.44 -7.24
C THR A 70 1.10 1.35 -8.32
N PRO A 71 0.00 0.61 -8.07
CA PRO A 71 -1.11 0.54 -9.02
C PRO A 71 -1.77 1.89 -9.30
N GLU A 72 -1.62 2.88 -8.40
CA GLU A 72 -2.05 4.26 -8.63
C GLU A 72 -1.10 5.08 -9.52
N GLY A 73 -0.03 4.46 -10.04
CA GLY A 73 0.91 5.06 -10.98
C GLY A 73 2.04 5.86 -10.34
N ARG A 74 2.15 5.91 -9.00
CA ARG A 74 3.25 6.59 -8.31
C ARG A 74 4.52 5.76 -8.38
N VAL A 75 5.63 6.38 -8.78
CA VAL A 75 6.94 5.75 -8.87
C VAL A 75 7.84 6.25 -7.75
N TYR A 76 8.36 5.32 -6.96
CA TYR A 76 9.29 5.53 -5.86
C TYR A 76 10.66 4.95 -6.26
N GLY A 77 11.73 5.67 -5.97
CA GLY A 77 13.09 5.25 -6.34
C GLY A 77 14.09 6.40 -6.28
N PRO A 78 15.40 6.10 -6.18
CA PRO A 78 16.01 4.77 -6.07
C PRO A 78 15.93 4.19 -4.65
N ILE A 79 15.42 2.96 -4.52
CA ILE A 79 15.23 2.24 -3.25
C ILE A 79 16.24 1.09 -3.19
N PRO A 80 17.06 0.99 -2.11
CA PRO A 80 17.95 -0.15 -1.88
C PRO A 80 17.16 -1.46 -1.75
N ARG A 81 17.78 -2.58 -2.13
CA ARG A 81 17.11 -3.88 -2.06
C ARG A 81 16.68 -4.26 -0.64
N ALA A 82 17.53 -4.00 0.35
CA ALA A 82 17.21 -4.26 1.76
C ALA A 82 15.98 -3.47 2.24
N GLU A 83 15.82 -2.23 1.77
CA GLU A 83 14.65 -1.41 2.09
C GLU A 83 13.40 -1.95 1.39
N LEU A 84 13.54 -2.43 0.15
CA LEU A 84 12.43 -3.08 -0.56
C LEU A 84 11.99 -4.39 0.14
N ASP A 85 12.94 -5.20 0.62
CA ASP A 85 12.67 -6.41 1.41
C ASP A 85 11.94 -6.05 2.72
N ALA A 86 12.35 -4.98 3.41
CA ALA A 86 11.67 -4.47 4.59
C ALA A 86 10.24 -3.99 4.28
N TRP A 87 10.02 -3.32 3.14
CA TRP A 87 8.68 -2.90 2.74
C TRP A 87 7.76 -4.06 2.36
N VAL A 88 8.31 -5.15 1.83
CA VAL A 88 7.55 -6.39 1.63
C VAL A 88 7.18 -7.00 2.99
N ALA A 89 8.10 -7.01 3.96
CA ALA A 89 7.83 -7.49 5.32
C ALA A 89 6.79 -6.63 6.05
N ASP A 90 6.81 -5.31 5.85
CA ASP A 90 5.83 -4.36 6.37
C ASP A 90 4.47 -4.39 5.65
N GLY A 91 4.33 -5.18 4.58
CA GLY A 91 3.11 -5.26 3.77
C GLY A 91 2.82 -4.02 2.91
N ARG A 92 3.80 -3.13 2.74
CA ARG A 92 3.68 -1.91 1.92
C ARG A 92 3.81 -2.20 0.42
N VAL A 93 4.55 -3.24 0.07
CA VAL A 93 4.63 -3.77 -1.31
C VAL A 93 3.58 -4.86 -1.46
N THR A 94 2.65 -4.68 -2.39
CA THR A 94 1.57 -5.63 -2.64
C THR A 94 1.75 -6.31 -4.01
N SER A 95 0.93 -7.31 -4.31
CA SER A 95 0.93 -8.02 -5.58
C SER A 95 0.66 -7.12 -6.80
N GLY A 96 0.01 -5.97 -6.60
CA GLY A 96 -0.24 -4.97 -7.64
C GLY A 96 0.93 -4.00 -7.91
N CYS A 97 2.01 -4.07 -7.12
CA CYS A 97 3.19 -3.24 -7.32
C CYS A 97 4.06 -3.78 -8.47
N GLN A 98 4.67 -2.88 -9.23
CA GLN A 98 5.68 -3.22 -10.23
C GLN A 98 7.06 -2.77 -9.73
N LEU A 99 8.08 -3.57 -10.01
CA LEU A 99 9.46 -3.31 -9.65
C LEU A 99 10.29 -3.16 -10.92
N SER A 100 11.24 -2.23 -10.93
CA SER A 100 12.23 -2.09 -12.00
C SER A 100 13.61 -1.93 -11.40
N GLN A 101 14.60 -2.60 -11.96
CA GLN A 101 16.00 -2.45 -11.56
C GLN A 101 16.65 -1.40 -12.46
N GLY A 102 17.00 -0.23 -11.90
CA GLY A 102 17.59 0.88 -12.65
C GLY A 102 16.65 1.47 -13.72
N SER A 103 17.07 1.44 -14.99
CA SER A 103 16.29 1.89 -16.15
C SER A 103 15.65 0.75 -16.95
N GLY A 104 15.60 -0.46 -16.38
CA GLY A 104 15.06 -1.65 -17.03
C GLY A 104 13.53 -1.73 -17.06
N ASP A 105 13.03 -2.81 -17.65
CA ASP A 105 11.60 -3.09 -17.78
C ASP A 105 10.91 -3.30 -16.43
N TRP A 106 9.64 -2.90 -16.34
CA TRP A 106 8.81 -3.06 -15.14
C TRP A 106 8.30 -4.51 -15.04
N ILE A 107 8.72 -5.21 -14.00
CA ILE A 107 8.27 -6.56 -13.68
C ILE A 107 7.29 -6.55 -12.51
N SER A 108 6.39 -7.53 -12.42
CA SER A 108 5.47 -7.64 -11.28
C SER A 108 6.24 -7.92 -9.99
N ALA A 109 5.84 -7.31 -8.87
CA ALA A 109 6.42 -7.62 -7.56
C ALA A 109 6.29 -9.10 -7.20
N THR A 110 5.23 -9.77 -7.63
CA THR A 110 5.02 -11.22 -7.42
C THR A 110 6.04 -12.11 -8.14
N GLN A 111 6.61 -11.64 -9.25
CA GLN A 111 7.64 -12.37 -9.98
C GLN A 111 8.96 -12.41 -9.18
N ARG A 112 9.20 -11.38 -8.34
CA ARG A 112 10.40 -11.29 -7.49
C ARG A 112 10.18 -11.86 -6.10
N TYR A 113 8.98 -11.66 -5.55
CA TYR A 113 8.55 -12.05 -4.22
C TYR A 113 7.34 -12.98 -4.32
N PRO A 114 7.55 -14.28 -4.56
CA PRO A 114 6.45 -15.25 -4.71
C PRO A 114 5.57 -15.35 -3.46
N GLN A 115 6.07 -14.97 -2.29
CA GLN A 115 5.27 -14.87 -1.06
C GLN A 115 4.10 -13.89 -1.18
N LEU A 116 4.17 -12.88 -2.06
CA LEU A 116 3.05 -11.98 -2.35
C LEU A 116 1.92 -12.68 -3.13
N ALA A 117 2.22 -13.81 -3.79
CA ALA A 117 1.24 -14.61 -4.52
C ALA A 117 0.54 -15.64 -3.62
N GLU A 118 1.24 -16.21 -2.62
CA GLU A 118 0.67 -17.27 -1.77
C GLU A 118 -0.42 -16.74 -0.80
N VAL A 119 -0.33 -15.48 -0.39
CA VAL A 119 -1.39 -14.79 0.38
C VAL A 119 -2.70 -14.69 -0.42
N VAL A 120 -2.66 -14.82 -1.75
CA VAL A 120 -3.85 -14.75 -2.62
C VAL A 120 -4.62 -16.09 -2.66
N GLN A 121 -4.01 -17.23 -2.28
CA GLN A 121 -4.57 -18.56 -2.56
C GLN A 121 -4.92 -19.42 -1.33
N ALA A 122 -4.57 -18.99 -0.11
CA ALA A 122 -4.88 -19.74 1.12
C ALA A 122 -6.26 -19.42 1.75
N SER A 123 -7.28 -19.10 0.96
CA SER A 123 -8.67 -19.06 1.46
C SER A 123 -9.67 -19.46 0.36
N PRO A 124 -10.21 -20.69 0.41
CA PRO A 124 -11.37 -21.07 -0.35
C PRO A 124 -12.61 -20.67 0.46
N ASP A 125 -12.95 -19.40 0.47
CA ASP A 125 -14.33 -18.92 0.53
C ASP A 125 -14.36 -17.40 0.43
N SER A 126 -15.33 -16.92 -0.35
CA SER A 126 -15.59 -15.53 -0.72
C SER A 126 -15.43 -14.54 0.46
N GLY A 127 -14.34 -13.77 0.48
CA GLY A 127 -14.01 -12.90 1.61
C GLY A 127 -13.16 -11.68 1.25
N ALA A 128 -13.66 -10.81 0.35
CA ALA A 128 -13.09 -9.47 0.16
C ALA A 128 -13.53 -8.52 1.29
N ALA A 129 -13.09 -8.79 2.52
CA ALA A 129 -13.19 -7.89 3.66
C ALA A 129 -12.25 -8.39 4.78
N ASP A 130 -11.03 -7.86 4.85
CA ASP A 130 -10.45 -7.30 6.08
C ASP A 130 -8.94 -7.04 5.86
N ALA A 131 -8.62 -5.80 5.50
CA ALA A 131 -7.28 -5.23 5.68
C ALA A 131 -7.41 -3.91 6.45
N GLY A 132 -8.17 -3.92 7.56
CA GLY A 132 -8.51 -2.69 8.28
C GLY A 132 -8.68 -2.84 9.80
N SER A 133 -8.24 -3.94 10.41
CA SER A 133 -8.52 -4.22 11.84
C SER A 133 -7.32 -4.12 12.79
N ILE A 134 -6.29 -3.33 12.48
CA ILE A 134 -5.20 -3.06 13.47
C ILE A 134 -5.37 -1.70 14.18
N LEU A 135 -6.24 -0.81 13.69
CA LEU A 135 -6.51 0.49 14.33
C LEU A 135 -8.01 0.84 14.28
N GLY A 136 -8.86 0.17 15.07
CA GLY A 136 -10.14 0.67 15.63
C GLY A 136 -11.19 1.40 14.74
N VAL A 137 -10.99 1.57 13.44
CA VAL A 137 -11.84 2.32 12.53
C VAL A 137 -12.69 1.31 11.75
N ARG A 138 -13.99 1.56 11.68
CA ARG A 138 -14.91 0.65 10.98
C ARG A 138 -14.52 0.55 9.49
N PRO A 139 -14.41 -0.67 8.92
CA PRO A 139 -14.08 -0.85 7.52
C PRO A 139 -15.16 -0.23 6.63
N HIS A 140 -14.74 0.36 5.53
CA HIS A 140 -15.61 1.07 4.59
C HIS A 140 -16.43 0.08 3.74
N ARG A 141 -17.69 0.42 3.45
CA ARG A 141 -18.64 -0.45 2.72
C ARG A 141 -18.92 0.00 1.28
N GLY A 142 -17.96 0.69 0.66
CA GLY A 142 -18.13 1.32 -0.66
C GLY A 142 -18.51 0.35 -1.79
N LEU A 143 -17.98 -0.88 -1.77
CA LEU A 143 -18.31 -1.90 -2.77
C LEU A 143 -19.79 -2.34 -2.67
N LEU A 144 -20.32 -2.45 -1.45
CA LEU A 144 -21.72 -2.86 -1.24
C LEU A 144 -22.68 -1.83 -1.85
N ILE A 145 -22.37 -0.54 -1.75
CA ILE A 145 -23.19 0.53 -2.33
C ILE A 145 -23.19 0.45 -3.87
N ILE A 146 -22.05 0.15 -4.48
CA ILE A 146 -21.96 -0.08 -5.94
C ILE A 146 -22.81 -1.28 -6.34
N VAL A 147 -22.68 -2.41 -5.64
CA VAL A 147 -23.47 -3.62 -5.93
C VAL A 147 -24.95 -3.30 -5.85
N LEU A 148 -25.41 -2.61 -4.79
CA LEU A 148 -26.82 -2.26 -4.62
C LEU A 148 -27.34 -1.36 -5.75
N ALA A 149 -26.53 -0.41 -6.22
CA ALA A 149 -26.87 0.48 -7.33
C ALA A 149 -26.96 -0.27 -8.67
N VAL A 150 -25.98 -1.15 -8.96
CA VAL A 150 -25.98 -1.99 -10.17
C VAL A 150 -27.13 -2.98 -10.15
N THR A 151 -27.40 -3.63 -9.01
CA THR A 151 -28.55 -4.52 -8.84
C THR A 151 -29.86 -3.78 -9.06
N GLY A 152 -30.01 -2.55 -8.54
CA GLY A 152 -31.19 -1.72 -8.81
C GLY A 152 -31.41 -1.45 -10.31
N TRP A 153 -30.32 -1.25 -11.06
CA TRP A 153 -30.35 -1.05 -12.51
C TRP A 153 -30.76 -2.31 -13.26
N VAL A 154 -30.19 -3.47 -12.90
CA VAL A 154 -30.47 -4.76 -13.53
C VAL A 154 -31.89 -5.23 -13.22
N THR A 155 -32.34 -5.07 -11.98
CA THR A 155 -33.65 -5.54 -11.50
C THR A 155 -34.76 -4.51 -11.74
N CYS A 156 -34.46 -3.33 -12.30
CA CYS A 156 -35.40 -2.21 -12.53
C CYS A 156 -36.23 -1.81 -11.29
N CYS A 157 -35.74 -2.15 -10.09
CA CYS A 157 -36.46 -1.95 -8.85
C CYS A 157 -35.89 -0.70 -8.15
N PRO A 158 -36.69 0.39 -8.02
CA PRO A 158 -36.18 1.66 -7.48
C PRO A 158 -35.80 1.57 -6.01
N ALA A 159 -36.31 0.59 -5.27
CA ALA A 159 -36.02 0.41 -3.84
C ALA A 159 -34.51 0.21 -3.57
N PHE A 160 -33.82 -0.55 -4.43
CA PHE A 160 -32.38 -0.79 -4.29
C PHE A 160 -31.57 0.48 -4.61
N SER A 161 -31.99 1.27 -5.60
CA SER A 161 -31.35 2.54 -5.94
C SER A 161 -31.50 3.59 -4.82
N ILE A 162 -32.67 3.66 -4.19
CA ILE A 162 -32.91 4.53 -3.03
C ILE A 162 -32.07 4.08 -1.84
N ALA A 163 -32.01 2.77 -1.57
CA ALA A 163 -31.19 2.24 -0.49
C ALA A 163 -29.70 2.55 -0.70
N ALA A 164 -29.20 2.48 -1.94
CA ALA A 164 -27.82 2.81 -2.29
C ALA A 164 -27.53 4.31 -2.03
N TRP A 165 -28.47 5.18 -2.39
CA TRP A 165 -28.36 6.61 -2.14
C TRP A 165 -28.36 6.95 -0.65
N VAL A 166 -29.29 6.40 0.14
CA VAL A 166 -29.37 6.63 1.60
C VAL A 166 -28.13 6.11 2.31
N LEU A 167 -27.70 4.90 1.98
CA LEU A 167 -26.52 4.29 2.59
C LEU A 167 -25.25 5.06 2.24
N GLY A 168 -25.07 5.43 0.96
CA GLY A 168 -23.94 6.25 0.52
C GLY A 168 -23.88 7.62 1.21
N THR A 169 -25.03 8.25 1.46
CA THR A 169 -25.08 9.53 2.18
C THR A 169 -24.59 9.38 3.62
N ARG A 170 -25.03 8.33 4.32
CA ARG A 170 -24.64 8.06 5.72
C ARG A 170 -23.16 7.68 5.82
N ASP A 171 -22.67 6.85 4.93
CA ASP A 171 -21.27 6.42 4.91
C ASP A 171 -20.33 7.59 4.60
N LEU A 172 -20.65 8.44 3.62
CA LEU A 172 -19.86 9.65 3.33
C LEU A 172 -19.86 10.62 4.52
N HIS A 173 -20.98 10.75 5.24
CA HIS A 173 -21.02 11.57 6.44
C HIS A 173 -20.17 10.97 7.58
N ALA A 174 -20.21 9.65 7.77
CA ALA A 174 -19.40 8.94 8.76
C ALA A 174 -17.90 9.03 8.44
N MET A 175 -17.51 8.96 7.17
CA MET A 175 -16.13 9.17 6.71
C MET A 175 -15.64 10.60 6.96
N ARG A 176 -16.50 11.61 6.78
CA ARG A 176 -16.19 13.02 7.12
C ARG A 176 -16.02 13.22 8.61
N ALA A 177 -16.83 12.53 9.42
CA ALA A 177 -16.76 12.54 10.88
C ALA A 177 -15.59 11.71 11.46
N GLY A 178 -14.80 11.03 10.61
CA GLY A 178 -13.69 10.18 11.05
C GLY A 178 -14.14 8.85 11.70
N GLN A 179 -15.40 8.47 11.54
CA GLN A 179 -15.98 7.24 12.10
C GLN A 179 -15.84 6.03 11.16
N LEU A 180 -15.57 6.27 9.87
CA LEU A 180 -15.30 5.27 8.83
C LEU A 180 -13.98 5.59 8.14
N ASP A 181 -13.28 4.55 7.70
CA ASP A 181 -12.06 4.68 6.89
C ASP A 181 -12.36 5.36 5.53
N LYS A 182 -11.45 6.23 5.09
CA LYS A 182 -11.58 7.05 3.87
C LYS A 182 -11.09 6.36 2.61
N SER A 183 -10.41 5.21 2.70
CA SER A 183 -9.88 4.52 1.52
C SER A 183 -10.97 4.11 0.50
N GLY A 184 -12.23 3.95 0.94
CA GLY A 184 -13.40 3.67 0.11
C GLY A 184 -14.21 4.87 -0.40
N LEU A 185 -13.72 6.11 -0.26
CA LEU A 185 -14.50 7.31 -0.54
C LEU A 185 -14.95 7.39 -2.01
N GLY A 186 -14.06 7.06 -2.95
CA GLY A 186 -14.38 7.05 -4.38
C GLY A 186 -15.49 6.06 -4.72
N ASN A 187 -15.41 4.85 -4.18
CA ASN A 187 -16.41 3.79 -4.42
C ASN A 187 -17.78 4.14 -3.82
N THR A 188 -17.78 4.70 -2.61
CA THR A 188 -19.00 5.14 -1.90
C THR A 188 -19.68 6.28 -2.67
N TYR A 189 -18.90 7.24 -3.15
CA TYR A 189 -19.39 8.36 -3.96
C TYR A 189 -19.93 7.90 -5.31
N ALA A 190 -19.20 7.05 -6.02
CA ALA A 190 -19.63 6.51 -7.31
C ALA A 190 -20.95 5.74 -7.19
N GLY A 191 -21.06 4.84 -6.19
CA GLY A 191 -22.29 4.09 -5.95
C GLY A 191 -23.48 4.99 -5.56
N GLN A 192 -23.25 6.02 -4.75
CA GLN A 192 -24.30 6.98 -4.37
C GLN A 192 -24.82 7.75 -5.59
N VAL A 193 -23.94 8.26 -6.45
CA VAL A 193 -24.31 8.99 -7.67
C VAL A 193 -25.07 8.07 -8.62
N LEU A 194 -24.60 6.83 -8.81
CA LEU A 194 -25.27 5.85 -9.66
C LEU A 194 -26.70 5.55 -9.19
N GLY A 195 -26.87 5.35 -7.87
CA GLY A 195 -28.18 5.14 -7.26
C GLY A 195 -29.11 6.35 -7.39
N MET A 196 -28.58 7.57 -7.22
CA MET A 196 -29.35 8.82 -7.34
C MET A 196 -29.86 9.03 -8.76
N VAL A 197 -28.99 8.91 -9.77
CA VAL A 197 -29.35 9.10 -11.18
C VAL A 197 -30.42 8.09 -11.60
N HIS A 198 -30.20 6.80 -11.32
CA HIS A 198 -31.17 5.76 -11.67
C HIS A 198 -32.50 5.96 -10.92
N GLY A 199 -32.46 6.24 -9.62
CA GLY A 199 -33.66 6.48 -8.81
C GLY A 199 -34.52 7.61 -9.35
N VAL A 200 -33.92 8.77 -9.69
CA VAL A 200 -34.65 9.93 -10.23
C VAL A 200 -35.27 9.61 -11.60
N ILE A 201 -34.51 8.96 -12.49
CA ILE A 201 -35.00 8.59 -13.83
C ILE A 201 -36.20 7.63 -13.72
N THR A 202 -36.05 6.55 -12.95
CA THR A 202 -37.09 5.52 -12.81
C THR A 202 -38.36 6.09 -12.14
N ILE A 203 -38.22 6.91 -11.09
CA ILE A 203 -39.38 7.55 -10.44
C ILE A 203 -40.10 8.48 -11.41
N THR A 204 -39.37 9.30 -12.17
CA THR A 204 -39.96 10.22 -13.16
C THR A 204 -40.74 9.45 -14.22
N LEU A 205 -40.17 8.37 -14.75
CA LEU A 205 -40.85 7.52 -15.74
C LEU A 205 -42.12 6.88 -15.17
N ILE A 206 -42.09 6.37 -13.93
CA ILE A 206 -43.26 5.80 -13.26
C ILE A 206 -44.39 6.83 -13.13
N VAL A 207 -44.07 8.06 -12.71
CA VAL A 207 -45.06 9.13 -12.58
C VAL A 207 -45.71 9.47 -13.93
N LEU A 208 -44.90 9.59 -14.99
CA LEU A 208 -45.41 9.86 -16.35
C LEU A 208 -46.31 8.74 -16.87
N VAL A 209 -45.96 7.47 -16.63
CA VAL A 209 -46.79 6.32 -17.02
C VAL A 209 -48.11 6.33 -16.26
N ILE A 210 -48.09 6.51 -14.93
CA ILE A 210 -49.31 6.57 -14.12
C ILE A 210 -50.21 7.72 -14.58
N PHE A 211 -49.64 8.91 -14.80
CA PHE A 211 -50.38 10.05 -15.30
C PHE A 211 -51.03 9.76 -16.66
N GLY A 212 -50.29 9.17 -17.60
CA GLY A 212 -50.82 8.75 -18.90
C GLY A 212 -51.96 7.74 -18.78
N LEU A 213 -51.83 6.73 -17.91
CA LEU A 213 -52.88 5.74 -17.66
C LEU A 213 -54.15 6.38 -17.07
N VAL A 214 -54.00 7.32 -16.14
CA VAL A 214 -55.12 8.08 -15.54
C VAL A 214 -55.83 8.91 -16.61
N VAL A 215 -55.09 9.63 -17.46
CA VAL A 215 -55.67 10.42 -18.56
C VAL A 215 -56.43 9.52 -19.54
N GLN A 216 -55.85 8.39 -19.94
CA GLN A 216 -56.52 7.42 -20.81
C GLN A 216 -57.81 6.87 -20.20
N LEU A 217 -57.79 6.54 -18.89
CA LEU A 217 -58.96 6.06 -18.17
C LEU A 217 -60.07 7.12 -18.10
N VAL A 218 -59.72 8.38 -17.81
CA VAL A 218 -60.66 9.49 -17.75
C VAL A 218 -61.30 9.76 -19.11
N MET A 219 -60.53 9.66 -20.20
CA MET A 219 -61.06 9.84 -21.56
C MET A 219 -61.95 8.68 -22.03
N ALA A 220 -61.90 7.53 -21.35
CA ALA A 220 -62.70 6.35 -21.68
C ALA A 220 -64.04 6.27 -20.92
N LEU A 221 -64.25 7.11 -19.91
CA LEU A 221 -65.49 7.22 -19.11
C LEU A 221 -66.45 8.26 -19.69
#